data_AF-A0A8S0FWU3-F1
#
_entry.id   AF-A0A8S0FWU3-F1
#
_cell.length_a   1.000
_cell.length_b   1.000
_cell.length_c   1.000
_cell.angle_alpha   90.00
_cell.angle_beta   90.00
_cell.angle_gamma   90.00
#
_symmetry.space_group_name_H-M   'P 1'
#
loop_
_entity.id
_entity.type
_entity.pdbx_description
1 polymer ?
#
loop_
_entity_poly.entity_id
_entity_poly.type
_entity_poly.pdbx_seq_one_letter_code
_entity_poly.pdbx_strand_id
1 'polypeptide(L)'
;MPAASLTAKGTVQLSSATDSQSETEAATPKAVKAAYDLAAGKAPVSHTHPWSQITGVPAASLTAKGTVQLSSAINSTACERV
;
A
#
# COMPACT_ATOMS: atom_id res chain seq x y z
N MET A 1 28.02 30.35 14.37
CA MET A 1 26.58 30.44 14.06
C MET A 1 25.87 29.27 14.72
N PRO A 2 24.68 29.46 15.32
CA PRO A 2 23.91 28.37 15.92
C PRO A 2 23.30 27.44 14.85
N ALA A 3 23.07 26.17 15.22
CA ALA A 3 22.40 25.20 14.35
C ALA A 3 20.91 25.53 14.20
N ALA A 4 20.32 25.19 13.04
CA ALA A 4 18.88 25.37 12.85
C ALA A 4 18.08 24.33 13.64
N SER A 5 16.85 24.70 13.99
CA SER A 5 15.86 23.80 14.57
C SER A 5 14.47 24.11 14.00
N LEU A 6 13.47 23.33 14.40
CA LEU A 6 12.07 23.61 14.04
C LEU A 6 11.53 24.92 14.67
N THR A 7 12.20 25.44 15.71
CA THR A 7 11.76 26.62 16.46
C THR A 7 12.71 27.82 16.32
N ALA A 8 13.92 27.62 15.82
CA ALA A 8 14.93 28.66 15.71
C ALA A 8 15.70 28.57 14.37
N LYS A 9 15.96 29.74 13.78
CA LYS A 9 16.78 29.84 12.57
C LYS A 9 18.25 29.58 12.91
N GLY A 10 18.97 28.94 11.99
CA GLY A 10 20.40 28.66 12.12
C GLY A 10 20.98 28.11 10.82
N THR A 11 22.21 27.59 10.87
CA THR A 11 22.90 26.98 9.72
C THR A 11 22.77 25.45 9.77
N VAL A 12 22.64 24.82 8.60
CA VAL A 12 22.61 23.35 8.43
C VAL A 12 23.56 22.94 7.31
N GLN A 13 24.11 21.73 7.40
CA GLN A 13 24.87 21.12 6.32
C GLN A 13 23.90 20.47 5.32
N LEU A 14 24.28 20.47 4.04
CA LEU A 14 23.50 19.85 2.97
C LEU A 14 23.97 18.42 2.73
N SER A 15 23.00 17.50 2.60
CA SER A 15 23.26 16.09 2.30
C SER A 15 22.52 15.64 1.04
N SER A 16 23.16 14.77 0.28
CA SER A 16 22.58 14.13 -0.93
C SER A 16 22.27 12.65 -0.72
N ALA A 17 22.42 12.13 0.50
CA ALA A 17 22.04 10.76 0.84
C ALA A 17 20.51 10.57 0.82
N THR A 18 20.03 9.41 0.35
CA THR A 18 18.60 9.07 0.29
C THR A 18 18.12 8.23 1.47
N ASP A 19 19.06 7.76 2.29
CA ASP A 19 18.90 6.84 3.42
C ASP A 19 19.37 7.46 4.75
N SER A 20 19.72 8.75 4.75
CA SER A 20 20.14 9.44 5.97
C SER A 20 19.00 9.58 6.97
N GLN A 21 19.27 9.22 8.22
CA GLN A 21 18.38 9.45 9.36
C GLN A 21 18.74 10.71 10.16
N SER A 22 19.66 11.53 9.65
CA SER A 22 20.08 12.76 10.33
C SER A 22 18.96 13.80 10.31
N GLU A 23 18.57 14.28 11.49
CA GLU A 23 17.63 15.40 11.65
C GLU A 23 18.33 16.78 11.64
N THR A 24 19.67 16.81 11.59
CA THR A 24 20.48 18.04 11.63
C THR A 24 21.00 18.48 10.26
N GLU A 25 20.85 17.63 9.24
CA GLU A 25 21.21 17.91 7.85
C GLU A 25 19.97 18.22 7.03
N ALA A 26 20.09 19.15 6.08
CA ALA A 26 19.02 19.40 5.12
C ALA A 26 19.20 18.54 3.86
N ALA A 27 18.11 17.89 3.45
CA ALA A 27 18.07 17.15 2.20
C ALA A 27 18.17 18.09 0.99
N THR A 28 19.01 17.75 0.02
CA THR A 28 19.08 18.45 -1.26
C THR A 28 17.96 18.00 -2.22
N PRO A 29 17.59 18.82 -3.24
CA PRO A 29 16.67 18.39 -4.29
C PRO A 29 17.11 17.09 -5.00
N LYS A 30 18.43 16.84 -5.07
CA LYS A 30 19.00 15.60 -5.60
C LYS A 30 18.58 14.36 -4.79
N ALA A 31 18.69 14.42 -3.46
CA ALA A 31 18.27 13.33 -2.59
C ALA A 31 16.75 13.06 -2.71
N VAL A 32 15.94 14.13 -2.67
CA VAL A 32 14.47 14.02 -2.76
C VAL A 32 14.06 13.41 -4.10
N LYS A 33 14.65 13.87 -5.20
CA LYS A 33 14.36 13.33 -6.53
C LYS A 33 14.77 11.86 -6.65
N ALA A 34 15.97 11.50 -6.18
CA ALA A 34 16.43 10.12 -6.22
C ALA A 34 15.56 9.17 -5.39
N ALA A 35 15.11 9.58 -4.20
CA ALA A 35 14.19 8.80 -3.38
C ALA A 35 12.82 8.64 -4.05
N TYR A 36 12.31 9.70 -4.68
CA TYR A 36 11.06 9.65 -5.44
C TYR A 36 11.16 8.70 -6.66
N ASP A 37 12.22 8.83 -7.45
CA ASP A 37 12.44 8.00 -8.64
C ASP A 37 12.59 6.52 -8.25
N LEU A 38 13.28 6.23 -7.13
CA LEU A 38 13.36 4.89 -6.58
C LEU A 38 11.97 4.36 -6.20
N ALA A 39 11.15 5.14 -5.49
CA ALA A 39 9.82 4.73 -5.06
C ALA A 39 8.87 4.50 -6.25
N ALA A 40 8.88 5.42 -7.23
CA ALA A 40 8.08 5.32 -8.45
C ALA A 40 8.40 4.05 -9.26
N GLY A 41 9.65 3.58 -9.23
CA GLY A 41 10.06 2.35 -9.90
C GLY A 41 9.75 1.04 -9.15
N LYS A 42 9.30 1.10 -7.90
CA LYS A 42 9.07 -0.10 -7.05
C LYS A 42 7.61 -0.52 -6.99
N ALA A 43 6.68 0.42 -7.12
CA ALA A 43 5.26 0.11 -7.10
C ALA A 43 4.74 -0.17 -8.53
N PRO A 44 4.17 -1.34 -8.81
CA PRO A 44 3.51 -1.55 -10.09
C PRO A 44 2.26 -0.66 -10.16
N VAL A 45 2.14 0.14 -11.23
CA VAL A 45 0.97 1.00 -11.52
C VAL A 45 -0.34 0.22 -11.63
N SER A 46 -0.26 -1.08 -11.89
CA SER A 46 -1.37 -2.02 -11.83
C SER A 46 -0.87 -3.32 -11.19
N HIS A 47 -1.61 -3.83 -10.21
CA HIS A 47 -1.36 -5.15 -9.63
C HIS A 47 -2.65 -5.96 -9.65
N THR A 48 -2.51 -7.28 -9.58
CA THR A 48 -3.63 -8.22 -9.54
C THR A 48 -3.42 -9.16 -8.37
N HIS A 49 -4.50 -9.48 -7.65
CA HIS A 49 -4.50 -10.48 -6.60
C HIS A 49 -5.16 -11.77 -7.12
N PRO A 50 -4.55 -12.95 -6.87
CA PRO A 50 -5.27 -14.21 -6.95
C PRO A 50 -6.45 -14.18 -6.00
N TRP A 51 -7.61 -14.64 -6.48
CA TRP A 51 -8.81 -14.74 -5.65
C TRP A 51 -8.58 -15.56 -4.37
N SER A 52 -7.72 -16.57 -4.43
CA SER A 52 -7.35 -17.42 -3.29
C SER A 52 -6.65 -16.69 -2.13
N GLN A 53 -6.14 -15.48 -2.34
CA GLN A 53 -5.45 -14.69 -1.31
C GLN A 53 -6.37 -13.70 -0.56
N ILE A 54 -7.63 -13.59 -0.99
CA ILE A 54 -8.62 -12.70 -0.37
C ILE A 54 -9.31 -13.46 0.78
N THR A 55 -9.06 -13.06 2.01
CA THR A 55 -9.68 -13.65 3.21
C THR A 55 -10.83 -12.77 3.72
N GLY A 56 -11.79 -13.36 4.43
CA GLY A 56 -12.89 -12.61 5.07
C GLY A 56 -14.06 -12.20 4.16
N VAL A 57 -14.08 -12.66 2.90
CA VAL A 57 -15.26 -12.52 2.03
C VAL A 57 -16.34 -13.54 2.43
N PRO A 58 -17.52 -13.11 2.90
CA PRO A 58 -18.58 -14.04 3.30
C PRO A 58 -19.21 -14.74 2.09
N ALA A 59 -19.82 -15.90 2.34
CA ALA A 59 -20.71 -16.53 1.37
C ALA A 59 -21.94 -15.63 1.14
N ALA A 60 -22.35 -15.48 -0.12
CA ALA A 60 -23.57 -14.75 -0.44
C ALA A 60 -24.81 -15.46 0.12
N SER A 61 -25.80 -14.69 0.57
CA SER A 61 -27.12 -15.18 0.96
C SER A 61 -28.22 -14.25 0.44
N LEU A 62 -29.49 -14.61 0.66
CA LEU A 62 -30.63 -13.77 0.27
C LEU A 62 -30.66 -12.41 1.01
N THR A 63 -29.94 -12.30 2.13
CA THR A 63 -29.91 -11.10 2.97
C THR A 63 -28.51 -10.47 3.08
N ALA A 64 -27.46 -11.13 2.60
CA ALA A 64 -26.08 -10.66 2.69
C ALA A 64 -25.32 -10.77 1.36
N LYS A 65 -24.62 -9.69 0.98
CA LYS A 65 -23.70 -9.71 -0.17
C LYS A 65 -22.50 -10.60 0.14
N GLY A 66 -22.01 -11.32 -0.86
CA GLY A 66 -20.87 -12.22 -0.73
C GLY A 66 -20.51 -12.87 -2.07
N THR A 67 -19.74 -13.96 -2.03
CA THR A 67 -19.34 -14.71 -3.24
C THR A 67 -20.23 -15.94 -3.43
N VAL A 68 -20.62 -16.22 -4.68
CA VAL A 68 -21.37 -17.44 -5.06
C VAL A 68 -20.45 -18.37 -5.86
N GLN A 69 -20.37 -19.64 -5.45
CA GLN A 69 -19.72 -20.70 -6.22
C GLN A 69 -20.77 -21.39 -7.08
N LEU A 70 -20.62 -21.33 -8.41
CA LEU A 70 -21.45 -22.11 -9.33
C LEU A 70 -20.75 -23.46 -9.57
N SER A 71 -21.51 -24.55 -9.53
CA SER A 71 -21.05 -25.87 -9.93
C SER A 71 -21.81 -26.35 -11.16
N SER A 72 -21.20 -27.23 -11.96
CA SER A 72 -21.83 -27.84 -13.16
C SER A 72 -22.77 -29.00 -12.82
N ALA A 73 -23.18 -29.14 -11.56
CA ALA A 73 -24.06 -30.20 -11.12
C ALA A 73 -25.50 -29.90 -11.55
N ILE A 74 -26.09 -30.81 -12.33
CA ILE A 74 -27.49 -30.77 -12.75
C ILE A 74 -28.44 -31.46 -11.76
N ASN A 75 -27.90 -32.07 -10.70
CA ASN A 75 -28.66 -32.64 -9.58
C ASN A 75 -28.33 -31.90 -8.27
N SER A 76 -28.99 -30.77 -8.03
CA SER A 76 -28.90 -30.07 -6.74
C SER A 76 -30.04 -30.48 -5.82
N THR A 77 -29.73 -30.97 -4.62
CA THR A 77 -30.71 -31.26 -3.54
C THR A 77 -31.16 -30.00 -2.79
N ALA A 78 -30.91 -28.79 -3.33
CA ALA A 78 -31.34 -27.52 -2.72
C ALA A 78 -32.87 -27.31 -2.69
N CYS A 79 -33.66 -28.27 -3.16
CA CYS A 79 -35.12 -28.28 -3.03
C CYS A 79 -35.57 -29.55 -2.29
N GLU A 80 -35.30 -29.64 -0.98
CA GLU A 80 -36.04 -30.56 -0.11
C GLU A 80 -37.32 -29.83 0.34
N ARG A 81 -38.47 -30.41 0.00
CA ARG A 81 -39.81 -29.87 0.23
C ARG A 81 -40.13 -29.74 1.73
N VAL A 82 -40.80 -28.63 2.11
CA VAL A 82 -41.70 -28.58 3.28
C VAL A 82 -42.95 -29.39 2.99
#